data_AF-A0A4R9VWD3-F1
#
_entry.id   AF-A0A4R9VWD3-F1
#
_cell.length_a   1.000
_cell.length_b   1.000
_cell.length_c   1.000
_cell.angle_alpha   90.00
_cell.angle_beta   90.00
_cell.angle_gamma   90.00
#
_symmetry.space_group_name_H-M   'P 1'
#
loop_
_entity.id
_entity.type
_entity.pdbx_description
1 polymer ?
#
loop_
_entity_poly.entity_id
_entity_poly.type
_entity_poly.pdbx_seq_one_letter_code
_entity_poly.pdbx_strand_id
1 'polypeptide(L)' 'MVWQAAMVLAEDCYRVTKGFPKDEIYGMTSQMRRSAVSIAANIAEGYGRENGGSFV' A
#
# COMPACT_ATOMS: atom_id res chain seq x y z
N MET A 1 -11.66 -9.50 -2.50
CA MET A 1 -11.55 -8.78 -3.79
C MET A 1 -10.84 -7.45 -3.64
N VAL A 2 -11.22 -6.59 -2.69
CA VAL A 2 -10.58 -5.27 -2.48
C VAL A 2 -9.11 -5.38 -2.03
N TRP A 3 -8.78 -6.30 -1.12
CA TRP A 3 -7.38 -6.54 -0.72
C TRP A 3 -6.50 -6.98 -1.89
N GLN A 4 -6.97 -7.90 -2.73
CA GLN A 4 -6.22 -8.31 -3.93
C GLN A 4 -5.98 -7.13 -4.89
N ALA A 5 -6.98 -6.27 -5.10
CA ALA A 5 -6.82 -5.07 -5.92
C ALA A 5 -5.78 -4.09 -5.32
N ALA A 6 -5.74 -3.94 -3.99
CA ALA A 6 -4.73 -3.13 -3.31
C ALA A 6 -3.31 -3.72 -3.47
N MET A 7 -3.16 -5.04 -3.46
CA MET A 7 -1.88 -5.70 -3.72
C MET A 7 -1.40 -5.46 -5.16
N VAL A 8 -2.28 -5.56 -6.15
CA VAL A 8 -1.97 -5.25 -7.56
C VAL A 8 -1.58 -3.77 -7.71
N LEU A 9 -2.31 -2.86 -7.06
CA LEU A 9 -1.97 -1.44 -7.05
C LEU A 9 -0.56 -1.19 -6.48
N ALA A 10 -0.19 -1.86 -5.40
CA ALA A 10 1.15 -1.76 -4.84
C ALA A 10 2.21 -2.24 -5.84
N GLU A 11 2.02 -3.39 -6.49
CA GLU A 11 2.92 -3.90 -7.53
C GLU A 11 3.08 -2.88 -8.68
N ASP A 12 1.97 -2.30 -9.14
CA ASP A 12 1.98 -1.29 -10.20
C ASP A 12 2.72 -0.02 -9.79
N CYS A 13 2.55 0.45 -8.55
CA CYS A 13 3.33 1.56 -8.04
C CYS A 13 4.83 1.25 -8.03
N TYR A 14 5.25 0.04 -7.64
CA TYR A 14 6.66 -0.37 -7.71
C TYR A 14 7.17 -0.41 -9.16
N ARG A 15 6.37 -0.94 -10.08
CA ARG A 15 6.68 -1.04 -11.51
C ARG A 15 6.85 0.32 -12.16
N VAL A 16 5.91 1.25 -11.97
CA VAL A 16 5.94 2.59 -12.56
C VAL A 16 7.08 3.43 -11.98
N THR A 17 7.24 3.43 -10.66
CA THR A 17 8.29 4.23 -9.99
C THR A 17 9.71 3.71 -10.27
N LYS A 18 9.88 2.51 -10.84
CA LYS A 18 11.19 2.02 -11.30
C LYS A 18 11.79 2.91 -12.41
N GLY A 19 10.96 3.61 -13.16
CA GLY A 19 11.39 4.53 -14.22
C GLY A 19 11.68 5.97 -13.76
N PHE A 20 11.52 6.28 -12.46
CA PHE A 20 11.73 7.64 -11.97
C PHE A 20 13.22 7.99 -11.88
N PRO A 21 13.58 9.30 -11.90
CA PRO A 21 14.95 9.74 -11.65
C PRO A 21 15.47 9.22 -10.31
N LYS A 22 16.77 8.93 -10.23
CA LYS A 22 17.39 8.41 -9.00
C LYS A 22 17.26 9.38 -7.81
N ASP A 23 17.20 10.67 -8.08
CA ASP A 23 17.07 11.70 -7.04
C ASP A 23 15.69 11.67 -6.35
N GLU A 24 14.68 11.04 -6.99
CA GLU A 24 13.33 10.86 -6.43
C GLU A 24 13.18 9.61 -5.56
N ILE A 25 14.24 8.81 -5.37
CA ILE A 25 14.19 7.55 -4.59
C ILE A 25 13.64 7.80 -3.18
N TYR A 26 14.13 8.85 -2.53
CA TYR A 26 13.68 9.24 -1.18
C TYR A 26 12.51 10.22 -1.20
N GLY A 27 12.26 10.88 -2.33
CA GLY A 27 11.11 11.77 -2.56
C GLY A 27 9.86 10.98 -2.97
N MET A 28 9.38 11.25 -4.19
CA MET A 28 8.10 10.74 -4.68
C MET A 28 8.04 9.20 -4.70
N THR A 29 9.15 8.54 -5.05
CA THR A 29 9.21 7.07 -5.12
C THR A 29 8.90 6.43 -3.78
N SER A 30 9.52 6.93 -2.70
CA SER A 30 9.31 6.38 -1.36
C SER A 30 7.90 6.62 -0.85
N GLN A 31 7.34 7.80 -1.12
CA GLN A 31 5.99 8.16 -0.69
C GLN A 31 4.94 7.30 -1.41
N MET A 32 4.99 7.21 -2.74
CA MET A 32 4.03 6.43 -3.52
C MET A 32 4.02 4.94 -3.11
N ARG A 33 5.21 4.33 -2.99
CA ARG A 33 5.32 2.92 -2.62
C ARG A 33 4.78 2.64 -1.22
N ARG A 34 5.12 3.48 -0.23
CA ARG A 34 4.62 3.32 1.15
C ARG A 34 3.11 3.52 1.23
N SER A 35 2.58 4.56 0.57
CA SER A 35 1.13 4.81 0.56
C SER A 35 0.37 3.65 -0.08
N ALA A 36 0.83 3.10 -1.21
CA ALA A 36 0.16 1.97 -1.87
C ALA A 36 0.16 0.69 -1.01
N VAL A 37 1.30 0.35 -0.39
CA VAL A 37 1.40 -0.81 0.52
C VAL A 37 0.51 -0.64 1.75
N SER A 38 0.41 0.59 2.28
CA SER A 38 -0.42 0.90 3.45
C SER A 38 -1.90 0.56 3.23
N ILE A 39 -2.42 0.70 2.00
CA ILE A 39 -3.82 0.36 1.70
C ILE A 39 -4.08 -1.12 1.96
N ALA A 40 -3.23 -2.02 1.42
CA ALA A 40 -3.38 -3.46 1.61
C ALA A 40 -3.17 -3.85 3.09
N ALA A 41 -2.23 -3.22 3.77
CA ALA A 41 -1.97 -3.44 5.20
C ALA A 41 -3.18 -3.07 6.06
N ASN A 42 -3.76 -1.88 5.86
CA ASN A 42 -4.94 -1.43 6.62
C ASN A 42 -6.16 -2.33 6.40
N ILE A 43 -6.36 -2.84 5.17
CA ILE A 43 -7.44 -3.81 4.89
C ILE A 43 -7.19 -5.12 5.64
N ALA A 44 -5.95 -5.63 5.63
CA ALA A 44 -5.61 -6.87 6.32
C ALA A 44 -5.73 -6.74 7.84
N GLU A 45 -5.26 -5.63 8.41
CA GLU A 45 -5.42 -5.35 9.84
C GLU A 45 -6.89 -5.16 10.22
N GLY A 46 -7.68 -4.46 9.41
CA GLY A 46 -9.12 -4.28 9.61
C GLY A 46 -9.85 -5.62 9.66
N TYR A 47 -9.55 -6.51 8.72
CA TYR A 47 -10.10 -7.87 8.71
C TYR A 47 -9.68 -8.70 9.94
N GLY A 48 -8.43 -8.53 10.41
CA GLY A 48 -7.97 -9.16 11.66
C GLY A 48 -8.66 -8.61 12.92
N ARG A 49 -9.09 -7.34 12.90
CA ARG A 49 -9.80 -6.68 14.01
C ARG A 49 -11.28 -7.07 14.12
N GLU A 50 -11.93 -7.54 13.05
CA GLU A 50 -13.34 -7.96 13.10
C GLU A 50 -13.58 -9.20 13.98
N ASN A 51 -12.53 -9.91 14.40
CA ASN A 51 -12.62 -10.99 15.40
C ASN A 51 -12.48 -10.50 16.87
N GLY A 52 -12.27 -9.21 17.12
CA GLY A 52 -12.09 -8.65 18.46
C GLY A 52 -12.71 -7.26 18.55
N GLY A 53 -13.97 -7.21 18.99
CA GLY A 53 -14.80 -6.01 19.04
C GLY A 53 -14.04 -4.75 19.46
N SER A 54 -14.05 -3.75 18.59
CA SER A 54 -13.64 -2.39 18.91
C SER A 54 -14.49 -1.42 18.11
N PHE A 55 -15.76 -1.36 18.49
CA PHE A 55 -16.53 -0.13 18.47
C PHE A 55 -16.67 0.32 19.92
N VAL A 56 -15.86 1.32 20.31
CA VAL A 56 -16.15 2.23 21.42
C VAL A 56 -15.67 3.61 21.01
#